data_AF-A0A7C4R584-F1
#
_entry.id   AF-A0A7C4R584-F1
#
_cell.length_a   1.000
_cell.length_b   1.000
_cell.length_c   1.000
_cell.angle_alpha   90.00
_cell.angle_beta   90.00
_cell.angle_gamma   90.00
#
_symmetry.space_group_name_H-M   'P 1'
#
loop_
_entity.id
_entity.type
_entity.pdbx_description
1 polymer ?
#
loop_
_entity_poly.entity_id
_entity_poly.type
_entity_poly.pdbx_seq_one_letter_code
_entity_poly.pdbx_strand_id
1 'polypeptide(L)'
;MDWIPFAEGRYWIERAFLVRRAEPVGVALEEAVLEVAEGRGGRRTLSGRGRLRPLLLVELLEEADELDLWLDLGEGFKYRLPAPRIQSGKVFSPGTSSFLQFLPSRPWEPVGEPEFESFVSGLRLLAEPRTRP
;
A
#
# COMPACT_ATOMS: atom_id res chain seq x y z
N MET A 1 -9.45 -10.99 -16.17
CA MET A 1 -8.84 -10.23 -15.03
C MET A 1 -7.65 -9.53 -15.66
N ASP A 2 -7.94 -8.68 -16.64
CA ASP A 2 -7.01 -8.29 -17.72
C ASP A 2 -6.25 -7.01 -17.39
N TRP A 3 -6.11 -6.74 -16.09
CA TRP A 3 -5.68 -5.48 -15.52
C TRP A 3 -4.48 -5.63 -14.59
N ILE A 4 -3.86 -6.82 -14.56
CA ILE A 4 -2.57 -7.04 -13.92
C ILE A 4 -1.48 -6.68 -14.95
N PRO A 5 -0.78 -5.54 -14.80
CA PRO A 5 0.12 -5.04 -15.83
C PRO A 5 1.50 -5.72 -15.82
N PHE A 6 1.73 -6.63 -14.88
CA PHE A 6 3.02 -7.29 -14.67
C PHE A 6 2.99 -8.76 -15.12
N ALA A 7 4.18 -9.26 -15.50
CA ALA A 7 4.39 -10.68 -15.70
C ALA A 7 4.35 -11.43 -14.36
N GLU A 8 4.34 -12.77 -14.43
CA GLU A 8 4.53 -13.58 -13.24
C GLU A 8 5.87 -13.26 -12.58
N GLY A 9 5.88 -13.13 -11.26
CA GLY A 9 7.08 -12.84 -10.50
C GLY A 9 6.83 -12.08 -9.22
N ARG A 10 7.92 -11.71 -8.56
CA ARG A 10 7.94 -10.95 -7.32
C ARG A 10 8.68 -9.63 -7.54
N TYR A 11 8.02 -8.52 -7.24
CA TYR A 11 8.51 -7.17 -7.50
C TYR A 11 8.63 -6.41 -6.19
N TRP A 12 9.82 -5.89 -5.92
CA TRP A 12 10.04 -5.00 -4.79
C TRP A 12 9.33 -3.67 -5.02
N ILE A 13 8.75 -3.12 -3.96
CA ILE A 13 8.13 -1.81 -3.98
C ILE A 13 9.06 -0.88 -3.21
N GLU A 14 9.59 0.14 -3.87
CA GLU A 14 10.55 1.08 -3.30
C GLU A 14 9.91 1.97 -2.24
N ARG A 15 8.71 2.49 -2.55
CA ARG A 15 7.90 3.29 -1.62
C ARG A 15 6.43 2.88 -1.73
N ALA A 16 5.79 2.74 -0.59
CA ALA A 16 4.38 2.40 -0.53
C ALA A 16 3.69 3.21 0.58
N PHE A 17 2.55 3.81 0.26
CA PHE A 17 1.79 4.65 1.17
C PHE A 17 0.32 4.28 1.14
N LEU A 18 -0.21 3.91 2.29
CA LEU A 18 -1.64 3.76 2.48
C LEU A 18 -2.21 5.12 2.91
N VAL A 19 -3.18 5.66 2.17
CA VAL A 19 -3.60 7.06 2.29
C VAL A 19 -5.11 7.16 2.33
N ARG A 20 -5.64 8.08 3.15
CA ARG A 20 -7.07 8.42 3.13
C ARG A 20 -7.44 9.00 1.76
N ARG A 21 -8.58 8.63 1.18
CA ARG A 21 -8.97 9.18 -0.13
C ARG A 21 -9.29 10.68 -0.06
N ALA A 22 -9.91 11.14 1.02
CA ALA A 22 -10.42 12.50 1.15
C ALA A 22 -9.33 13.54 1.48
N GLU A 23 -8.22 13.12 2.07
CA GLU A 23 -7.16 14.01 2.56
C GLU A 23 -5.79 13.35 2.44
N PRO A 24 -4.71 14.12 2.24
CA PRO A 24 -3.36 13.59 2.08
C PRO A 24 -2.75 13.20 3.44
N VAL A 25 -3.41 12.29 4.17
CA VAL A 25 -2.92 11.71 5.43
C VAL A 25 -2.71 10.21 5.20
N GLY A 26 -1.53 9.71 5.53
CA GLY A 26 -1.18 8.33 5.22
C GLY A 26 -0.20 7.68 6.18
N VAL A 27 0.04 6.39 5.94
CA VAL A 27 1.00 5.55 6.66
C VAL A 27 1.91 4.89 5.62
N ALA A 28 3.22 4.93 5.85
CA ALA A 28 4.17 4.23 5.02
C ALA A 28 4.11 2.71 5.28
N LEU A 29 4.19 1.92 4.21
CA LEU A 29 4.40 0.49 4.24
C LEU A 29 5.88 0.20 4.01
N GLU A 30 6.50 -0.49 4.96
CA GLU A 30 7.89 -0.91 4.90
C GLU A 30 8.02 -2.32 4.29
N GLU A 31 9.18 -2.67 3.74
CA GLU A 31 9.46 -4.02 3.18
C GLU A 31 8.37 -4.50 2.20
N ALA A 32 7.79 -3.55 1.45
CA ALA A 32 6.65 -3.80 0.61
C ALA A 32 7.05 -4.60 -0.65
N VAL A 33 6.23 -5.58 -1.00
CA VAL A 33 6.47 -6.46 -2.13
C VAL A 33 5.17 -6.85 -2.80
N LEU A 34 5.22 -6.93 -4.12
CA LEU A 34 4.13 -7.38 -4.99
C LEU A 34 4.46 -8.78 -5.51
N GLU A 35 3.48 -9.66 -5.51
CA GLU A 35 3.57 -10.99 -6.10
C GLU A 35 2.47 -11.16 -7.14
N VAL A 36 2.88 -11.57 -8.34
CA VAL A 36 2.00 -11.96 -9.43
C VAL A 36 2.23 -13.44 -9.70
N ALA A 37 1.16 -14.23 -9.61
CA ALA A 37 1.21 -15.67 -9.79
C ALA A 37 0.13 -16.12 -10.78
N GLU A 38 0.46 -17.07 -11.64
CA GLU A 38 -0.52 -17.73 -12.50
C GLU A 38 -1.12 -18.96 -11.79
N GLY A 39 -2.42 -18.91 -11.52
CA GLY A 39 -3.17 -20.01 -10.93
C GLY A 39 -3.51 -21.10 -11.96
N ARG A 40 -3.98 -22.25 -11.46
CA ARG A 40 -4.50 -23.34 -12.32
C ARG A 40 -5.60 -22.80 -13.25
N GLY A 41 -5.46 -23.05 -14.55
CA GLY A 41 -6.38 -22.55 -15.58
C GLY A 41 -6.00 -21.20 -16.19
N GLY A 42 -4.75 -20.75 -16.03
CA GLY A 42 -4.23 -19.52 -16.67
C GLY A 42 -4.72 -18.23 -16.03
N ARG A 43 -5.37 -18.31 -14.87
CA ARG A 43 -5.89 -17.12 -14.17
C ARG A 43 -4.78 -16.49 -13.36
N ARG A 44 -4.33 -15.31 -13.78
CA ARG A 44 -3.39 -14.49 -13.00
C ARG A 44 -4.04 -13.97 -11.72
N THR A 45 -3.26 -14.01 -10.65
CA THR A 45 -3.57 -13.43 -9.35
C THR A 45 -2.46 -12.45 -9.00
N LEU A 46 -2.82 -11.39 -8.31
CA LEU A 46 -1.89 -10.41 -7.78
C LEU A 46 -2.23 -10.19 -6.32
N SER A 47 -1.21 -10.20 -5.48
CA SER A 47 -1.31 -9.77 -4.10
C SER A 47 -0.04 -9.03 -3.71
N GLY A 48 -0.14 -8.09 -2.80
CA GLY A 48 1.03 -7.49 -2.21
C GLY A 48 0.99 -7.60 -0.70
N ARG A 49 2.15 -7.37 -0.09
CA ARG A 49 2.28 -7.27 1.36
C ARG A 49 3.28 -6.19 1.70
N GLY A 50 3.11 -5.57 2.85
CA GLY A 50 4.08 -4.68 3.45
C GLY A 50 3.96 -4.73 4.96
N ARG A 51 4.91 -4.12 5.66
CA ARG A 51 4.91 -4.00 7.10
C ARG A 51 4.40 -2.62 7.49
N LEU A 52 3.54 -2.60 8.50
CA LEU A 52 3.18 -1.38 9.20
C LEU A 52 2.92 -1.67 10.67
N ARG A 53 2.73 -0.60 11.44
CA ARG A 53 2.27 -0.68 12.83
C ARG A 53 0.75 -0.68 12.84
N PRO A 54 0.08 -1.74 13.32
CA PRO A 54 -1.39 -1.82 13.30
C PRO A 54 -2.11 -0.64 13.95
N LEU A 55 -1.53 -0.02 14.98
CA LEU A 55 -2.10 1.18 15.59
C LEU A 55 -2.22 2.36 14.63
N LEU A 56 -1.21 2.57 13.77
CA LEU A 56 -1.26 3.61 12.74
C LEU A 56 -2.33 3.33 11.68
N LEU A 57 -2.59 2.06 11.38
CA LEU A 57 -3.69 1.67 10.49
C LEU A 57 -5.06 1.97 11.11
N VAL A 58 -5.22 1.71 12.41
CA VAL A 58 -6.45 2.04 13.15
C VAL A 58 -6.66 3.55 13.13
N GLU A 59 -5.66 4.34 13.52
CA GLU A 59 -5.71 5.80 13.47
C GLU A 59 -6.05 6.29 12.06
N LEU A 60 -5.44 5.71 11.03
CA LEU A 60 -5.73 6.07 9.64
C LEU A 60 -7.20 5.80 9.26
N LEU A 61 -7.83 4.76 9.80
CA LEU A 61 -9.21 4.37 9.51
C LEU A 61 -10.26 5.10 10.37
N GLU A 62 -9.89 5.74 11.49
CA GLU A 62 -10.84 6.43 12.38
C GLU A 62 -11.65 7.52 11.67
N GLU A 63 -11.04 8.19 10.68
CA GLU A 63 -11.66 9.29 9.93
C GLU A 63 -11.85 8.95 8.44
N ALA A 64 -11.72 7.66 8.05
CA ALA A 64 -11.82 7.26 6.65
C ALA A 64 -12.38 5.84 6.45
N ASP A 65 -13.47 5.73 5.70
CA ASP A 65 -14.08 4.46 5.32
C ASP A 65 -13.34 3.74 4.17
N GLU A 66 -12.64 4.52 3.33
CA GLU A 66 -11.87 4.00 2.19
C GLU A 66 -10.46 4.58 2.18
N LEU A 67 -9.48 3.71 1.93
CA LEU A 67 -8.08 4.04 1.76
C LEU A 67 -7.66 3.75 0.32
N ASP A 68 -6.78 4.57 -0.24
CA ASP A 68 -6.08 4.27 -1.48
C ASP A 68 -4.63 3.88 -1.15
N LEU A 69 -4.00 3.07 -2.01
CA LEU A 69 -2.61 2.66 -1.84
C LEU A 69 -1.77 3.19 -3.01
N TRP A 70 -0.80 4.04 -2.70
CA TRP A 70 0.14 4.63 -3.65
C TRP A 70 1.44 3.84 -3.63
N LEU A 71 1.88 3.40 -4.81
CA LEU A 71 3.04 2.52 -4.98
C LEU A 71 4.06 3.13 -5.93
N ASP A 72 5.32 3.00 -5.56
CA ASP A 72 6.48 3.25 -6.38
C ASP A 72 7.26 1.95 -6.57
N LEU A 73 7.30 1.44 -7.80
CA LEU A 73 8.06 0.24 -8.17
C LEU A 73 9.39 0.58 -8.87
N GLY A 74 9.84 1.83 -8.79
CA GLY A 74 11.05 2.35 -9.48
C GLY A 74 10.76 2.93 -10.87
N GLU A 75 11.79 3.50 -11.50
CA GLU A 75 11.90 3.91 -12.92
C GLU A 75 10.59 4.10 -13.71
N GLY A 76 9.80 5.13 -13.39
CA GLY A 76 8.56 5.46 -14.12
C GLY A 76 7.33 4.58 -13.83
N PHE A 77 7.46 3.55 -12.98
CA PHE A 77 6.38 2.65 -12.58
C PHE A 77 5.75 3.11 -11.25
N LYS A 78 4.86 4.10 -11.35
CA LYS A 78 4.07 4.61 -10.22
C LYS A 78 2.60 4.26 -10.41
N TYR A 79 1.93 3.85 -9.33
CA TYR A 79 0.54 3.43 -9.40
C TYR A 79 -0.26 3.86 -8.18
N ARG A 80 -1.55 4.16 -8.40
CA ARG A 80 -2.58 4.21 -7.37
C ARG A 80 -3.45 2.96 -7.47
N LEU A 81 -3.65 2.30 -6.33
CA LEU A 81 -4.61 1.22 -6.14
C LEU A 81 -5.80 1.81 -5.39
N PRO A 82 -6.93 2.04 -6.08
CA PRO A 82 -8.09 2.60 -5.43
C PRO A 82 -8.79 1.56 -4.55
N ALA A 83 -9.04 1.89 -3.28
CA ALA A 83 -9.78 1.05 -2.33
C ALA A 83 -9.34 -0.43 -2.30
N PRO A 84 -8.04 -0.75 -2.09
CA PRO A 84 -7.60 -2.14 -2.08
C PRO A 84 -8.24 -2.88 -0.90
N ARG A 85 -8.44 -4.19 -1.07
CA ARG A 85 -8.80 -5.05 0.05
C ARG A 85 -7.58 -5.25 0.92
N ILE A 86 -7.71 -4.95 2.20
CA ILE A 86 -6.62 -4.97 3.16
C ILE A 86 -6.90 -6.03 4.23
N GLN A 87 -5.86 -6.79 4.58
CA GLN A 87 -5.89 -7.73 5.70
C GLN A 87 -4.63 -7.53 6.54
N SER A 88 -4.81 -7.20 7.82
CA SER A 88 -3.72 -7.02 8.79
C SER A 88 -3.90 -7.96 9.97
N GLY A 89 -2.80 -8.26 10.67
CA GLY A 89 -2.84 -9.01 11.93
C GLY A 89 -3.65 -8.27 13.00
N LYS A 90 -4.34 -9.02 13.87
CA LYS A 90 -5.21 -8.47 14.93
C LYS A 90 -4.46 -8.00 16.20
N VAL A 91 -3.13 -7.93 16.17
CA VAL A 91 -2.33 -7.59 17.37
C VAL A 91 -2.06 -6.09 17.37
N PHE A 92 -2.66 -5.38 18.32
CA PHE A 92 -2.63 -3.92 18.43
C PHE A 92 -1.86 -3.46 19.68
N SER A 93 -0.62 -3.92 19.83
CA SER A 93 0.26 -3.50 20.93
C SER A 93 1.25 -2.43 20.46
N PRO A 94 1.51 -1.37 21.25
CA PRO A 94 2.48 -0.34 20.91
C PRO A 94 3.83 -0.95 20.53
N GLY A 95 4.46 -0.41 19.49
CA GLY A 95 5.75 -0.91 19.01
C GLY A 95 5.69 -2.19 18.15
N THR A 96 4.51 -2.79 17.96
CA THR A 96 4.38 -4.02 17.16
C THR A 96 4.33 -3.68 15.67
N SER A 97 5.25 -4.25 14.91
CA SER A 97 5.22 -4.24 13.45
C SER A 97 4.62 -5.55 12.95
N SER A 98 3.66 -5.49 12.03
CA SER A 98 3.00 -6.66 11.46
C SER A 98 2.88 -6.56 9.95
N PHE A 99 2.74 -7.72 9.29
CA PHE A 99 2.44 -7.75 7.87
C PHE A 99 0.97 -7.40 7.62
N LEU A 100 0.78 -6.46 6.69
CA LEU A 100 -0.46 -6.18 6.01
C LEU A 100 -0.39 -6.79 4.62
N GLN A 101 -1.40 -7.57 4.26
CA GLN A 101 -1.63 -8.02 2.89
C GLN A 101 -2.63 -7.10 2.22
N PHE A 102 -2.42 -6.80 0.95
CA PHE A 102 -3.36 -6.07 0.11
C PHE A 102 -3.65 -6.83 -1.18
N LEU A 103 -4.89 -6.75 -1.62
CA LEU A 103 -5.34 -7.26 -2.92
C LEU A 103 -6.08 -6.15 -3.65
N PRO A 104 -5.84 -5.97 -4.94
CA PRO A 104 -6.54 -4.94 -5.68
C PRO A 104 -8.01 -5.33 -5.86
N SER A 105 -8.90 -4.35 -5.73
CA SER A 105 -10.36 -4.52 -5.90
C SER A 105 -10.86 -3.94 -7.23
N ARG A 106 -10.09 -3.02 -7.82
CA ARG A 106 -10.38 -2.24 -9.03
C ARG A 106 -9.08 -1.99 -9.81
N PRO A 107 -9.14 -1.73 -11.14
CA PRO A 107 -7.98 -1.44 -11.98
C PRO A 107 -6.95 -0.52 -11.35
N TRP A 108 -5.66 -0.84 -11.53
CA TRP A 108 -4.58 0.01 -11.09
C TRP A 108 -4.53 1.24 -11.98
N GLU A 109 -4.32 2.40 -11.38
CA GLU A 109 -4.23 3.66 -12.10
C GLU A 109 -2.75 4.04 -12.20
N PRO A 110 -2.15 4.07 -13.40
CA PRO A 110 -0.81 4.59 -13.59
C PRO A 110 -0.76 6.06 -13.18
N VAL A 111 0.31 6.44 -12.48
CA VAL A 111 0.54 7.82 -12.03
C VAL A 111 1.83 8.32 -12.67
N GLY A 112 1.85 9.58 -13.11
CA GLY A 112 3.08 10.19 -13.62
C GLY A 112 4.10 10.42 -12.50
N GLU A 113 5.39 10.30 -12.77
CA GLU A 113 6.42 10.55 -11.75
C GLU A 113 6.33 11.95 -11.11
N PRO A 114 6.13 13.06 -11.85
CA PRO A 114 5.95 14.37 -11.23
C PRO A 114 4.71 14.47 -10.33
N GLU A 115 3.63 13.79 -10.71
CA GLU A 115 2.39 13.74 -9.94
C GLU A 115 2.59 12.95 -8.65
N PHE A 116 3.28 11.81 -8.72
CA PHE A 116 3.61 10.99 -7.57
C PHE A 116 4.49 11.75 -6.57
N GLU A 117 5.57 12.40 -7.02
CA GLU A 117 6.44 13.19 -6.13
C GLU A 117 5.69 14.37 -5.51
N SER A 118 4.87 15.07 -6.30
CA SER A 118 4.07 16.17 -5.79
C SER A 118 3.11 15.70 -4.69
N PHE A 119 2.42 14.57 -4.91
CA PHE A 119 1.54 13.97 -3.91
C PHE A 119 2.30 13.55 -2.65
N VAL A 120 3.41 12.81 -2.79
CA VAL A 120 4.21 12.35 -1.65
C VAL A 120 4.79 13.52 -0.86
N SER A 121 5.20 14.60 -1.52
CA SER A 121 5.73 15.79 -0.85
C SER A 121 4.68 16.51 0.01
N GLY A 122 3.41 16.43 -0.36
CA GLY A 122 2.28 16.99 0.40
C GLY A 122 1.67 16.03 1.42
N LEU A 123 2.15 14.78 1.48
CA LEU A 123 1.57 13.74 2.31
C LEU A 123 1.95 13.93 3.78
N ARG A 124 0.94 14.10 4.65
CA ARG A 124 1.12 14.05 6.10
C ARG A 124 1.20 12.59 6.55
N LEU A 125 2.42 12.12 6.81
CA LEU A 125 2.63 10.76 7.32
C LEU A 125 2.37 10.68 8.83
N LEU A 126 1.49 9.77 9.22
CA LEU A 126 1.32 9.36 10.61
C LEU A 126 2.55 8.55 11.04
N ALA A 127 3.01 8.81 12.26
CA ALA A 127 4.12 8.09 12.87
C ALA A 127 3.87 7.99 14.38
N GLU A 128 4.29 6.89 15.00
CA GLU A 128 4.24 6.81 16.46
C GLU A 128 5.18 7.89 17.06
N PRO A 129 4.78 8.51 18.18
CA PRO A 129 5.69 9.35 18.95
C PRO A 129 6.95 8.55 19.25
N ARG A 130 8.13 9.10 18.92
CA ARG A 130 9.39 8.51 19.36
C ARG A 130 9.40 8.52 20.89
N THR A 131 9.12 7.39 21.52
CA THR A 131 9.47 7.17 22.92
C THR A 131 10.99 7.25 23.01
N ARG A 132 11.48 8.41 23.49
CA ARG A 132 12.89 8.52 23.87
C ARG A 132 13.13 7.53 25.03
N PRO A 133 14.24 6.78 25.00
CA PRO A 133 14.67 6.01 26.17
C PRO A 133 14.95 6.92 27.36
#